data_AF-A0A6I9N553-F1
#
_entry.id   AF-A0A6I9N553-F1
#
_cell.length_a   1.000
_cell.length_b   1.000
_cell.length_c   1.000
_cell.angle_alpha   90.00
_cell.angle_beta   90.00
_cell.angle_gamma   90.00
#
_symmetry.space_group_name_H-M   'P 1'
#
loop_
_entity.id
_entity.type
_entity.pdbx_description
1 polymer ?
#
loop_
_entity_poly.entity_id
_entity_poly.type
_entity_poly.pdbx_seq_one_letter_code
_entity_poly.pdbx_strand_id
1 'polypeptide(L)'
;MTKGYDGVKRWTKQVDLFSKSLLLVPIHLEVHWCLVTADIANKKICLYDSQGNALQKVARNILKYLMVEARERKQTDFESGWAVSYDEIIPQQTNENDCGVFVLEYSRRLALEKPQQFSQKDIPKIRKRIYKELCDCALHEQG
;
A
#
# COMPACT_ATOMS: atom_id res chain seq x y z
N MET A 1 13.83 -4.93 -21.28
CA MET A 1 14.44 -4.05 -20.25
C MET A 1 13.34 -3.22 -19.63
N THR A 2 13.20 -3.20 -18.30
CA THR A 2 12.20 -2.33 -17.64
C THR A 2 12.70 -0.88 -17.66
N LYS A 3 11.80 0.08 -17.84
CA LYS A 3 12.16 1.52 -17.93
C LYS A 3 12.49 2.16 -16.57
N GLY A 4 12.36 1.42 -15.46
CA GLY A 4 12.66 1.92 -14.12
C GLY A 4 11.93 3.22 -13.78
N TYR A 5 12.61 4.12 -13.06
CA TYR A 5 12.11 5.44 -12.69
C TYR A 5 11.67 6.27 -13.91
N ASP A 6 12.43 6.25 -15.00
CA ASP A 6 12.11 7.02 -16.22
C ASP A 6 10.77 6.64 -16.85
N GLY A 7 10.31 5.40 -16.64
CA GLY A 7 9.01 4.94 -17.10
C GLY A 7 7.82 5.57 -16.36
N VAL A 8 8.02 6.03 -15.12
CA VAL A 8 6.95 6.47 -14.21
C VAL A 8 7.13 7.88 -13.66
N LYS A 9 8.28 8.54 -13.86
CA LYS A 9 8.57 9.89 -13.33
C LYS A 9 7.54 10.98 -13.68
N ARG A 10 6.78 10.79 -14.76
CA ARG A 10 5.72 11.73 -15.18
C ARG A 10 4.39 11.52 -14.46
N TRP A 11 4.17 10.37 -13.81
CA TRP A 11 2.91 10.05 -13.13
C TRP A 11 2.63 10.99 -11.96
N THR A 12 3.69 11.49 -11.31
CA THR A 12 3.62 12.40 -10.17
C THR A 12 3.94 13.85 -10.55
N LYS A 13 3.94 14.21 -11.85
CA LYS A 13 4.40 15.55 -12.30
C LYS A 13 3.72 16.70 -11.54
N GLN A 14 2.42 16.56 -11.27
CA GLN A 14 1.56 17.58 -10.64
C GLN A 14 1.25 17.29 -9.16
N VAL A 15 1.88 16.27 -8.56
CA VAL A 15 1.62 15.86 -7.18
C VAL A 15 2.93 15.81 -6.43
N ASP A 16 3.01 16.56 -5.33
CA ASP A 16 4.11 16.41 -4.38
C ASP A 16 3.82 15.23 -3.45
N LEU A 17 4.52 14.12 -3.67
CA LEU A 17 4.39 12.92 -2.85
C LEU A 17 4.81 13.18 -1.39
N PHE A 18 5.82 14.03 -1.17
CA PHE A 18 6.42 14.24 0.14
C PHE A 18 5.60 15.19 1.02
N SER A 19 4.60 15.87 0.42
CA SER A 19 3.57 16.61 1.16
C SER A 19 2.50 15.72 1.81
N LYS A 20 2.47 14.42 1.49
CA LYS A 20 1.47 13.47 2.02
C LYS A 20 2.00 12.81 3.29
N SER A 21 1.10 12.39 4.17
CA SER A 21 1.47 11.58 5.35
C SER A 21 1.71 10.12 4.98
N LEU A 22 0.87 9.56 4.10
CA LEU A 22 0.86 8.16 3.73
C LEU A 22 0.67 7.98 2.23
N LEU A 23 1.51 7.13 1.64
CA LEU A 23 1.32 6.62 0.28
C LEU A 23 0.89 5.15 0.33
N LEU A 24 -0.12 4.82 -0.45
CA LEU A 24 -0.61 3.45 -0.64
C LEU A 24 -0.24 3.00 -2.06
N VAL A 25 0.53 1.91 -2.17
CA VAL A 25 1.00 1.38 -3.44
C VAL A 25 0.55 -0.07 -3.60
N PRO A 26 -0.62 -0.33 -4.20
CA PRO A 26 -1.04 -1.68 -4.54
C PRO A 26 -0.07 -2.33 -5.52
N ILE A 27 0.30 -3.58 -5.26
CA ILE A 27 1.26 -4.34 -6.06
C ILE A 27 0.57 -5.58 -6.59
N HIS A 28 0.63 -5.76 -7.90
CA HIS A 28 0.17 -6.96 -8.59
C HIS A 28 1.37 -7.88 -8.90
N LEU A 29 1.31 -9.11 -8.41
CA LEU A 29 2.31 -10.16 -8.58
C LEU A 29 1.65 -11.37 -9.24
N GLU A 30 1.50 -11.32 -10.56
CA GLU A 30 0.85 -12.34 -11.41
C GLU A 30 -0.60 -12.66 -11.01
N VAL A 31 -0.81 -13.52 -10.01
CA VAL A 31 -2.12 -13.92 -9.49
C VAL A 31 -2.40 -13.36 -8.09
N HIS A 32 -1.43 -12.65 -7.50
CA HIS A 32 -1.47 -12.19 -6.12
C HIS A 32 -1.44 -10.66 -6.02
N TRP A 33 -2.15 -10.13 -5.03
CA TRP A 33 -2.15 -8.71 -4.69
C TRP A 33 -1.57 -8.51 -3.29
N CYS A 34 -0.61 -7.61 -3.17
CA CYS A 34 -0.14 -7.11 -1.88
C CYS A 34 -0.10 -5.57 -1.88
N LEU A 35 0.20 -4.98 -0.73
CA LEU A 35 0.25 -3.53 -0.56
C LEU A 35 1.61 -3.14 0.01
N VAL A 36 2.28 -2.19 -0.63
CA VAL A 36 3.38 -1.47 0.00
C VAL A 36 2.87 -0.10 0.43
N THR A 37 3.24 0.34 1.62
CA THR A 37 3.00 1.71 2.05
C THR A 37 4.29 2.46 2.31
N ALA A 38 4.24 3.77 2.13
CA ALA A 38 5.27 4.68 2.59
C ALA A 38 4.64 5.68 3.56
N ASP A 39 4.95 5.53 4.84
CA ASP A 39 4.72 6.54 5.86
C ASP A 39 5.83 7.60 5.70
N ILE A 40 5.46 8.74 5.12
CA ILE A 40 6.38 9.82 4.81
C ILE A 40 6.84 10.51 6.10
N ALA A 41 5.94 10.66 7.07
CA ALA A 41 6.23 11.35 8.32
C ALA A 41 7.29 10.60 9.14
N ASN A 42 7.18 9.27 9.21
CA ASN A 42 8.11 8.42 9.95
C ASN A 42 9.21 7.80 9.08
N LYS A 43 9.26 8.12 7.78
CA LYS A 43 10.16 7.52 6.78
C LYS A 43 10.17 5.98 6.87
N LYS A 44 8.98 5.38 6.89
CA LYS A 44 8.83 3.92 7.06
C LYS A 44 8.15 3.31 5.84
N ILE A 45 8.74 2.24 5.32
CA ILE A 45 8.16 1.40 4.28
C ILE A 45 7.63 0.13 4.92
N CYS A 46 6.34 -0.15 4.74
CA CYS A 46 5.70 -1.37 5.22
C CYS A 46 5.21 -2.22 4.04
N LEU A 47 5.29 -3.54 4.19
CA LEU A 47 4.70 -4.50 3.27
C LEU A 47 3.55 -5.22 3.97
N TYR A 48 2.37 -5.19 3.35
CA TYR A 48 1.18 -5.91 3.79
C TYR A 48 0.85 -6.99 2.77
N ASP A 49 1.01 -8.24 3.21
CA ASP A 49 0.72 -9.41 2.40
C ASP A 49 -0.09 -10.43 3.21
N SER A 50 -1.31 -10.69 2.74
CA SER A 50 -2.24 -11.66 3.32
C SER A 50 -1.87 -13.12 3.07
N GLN A 51 -0.90 -13.43 2.20
CA GLN A 51 -0.37 -14.79 1.97
C GLN A 51 1.08 -14.97 2.43
N GLY A 52 1.78 -13.89 2.82
CA GLY A 52 3.18 -13.94 3.25
C GLY A 52 4.20 -14.32 2.15
N ASN A 53 3.82 -14.22 0.87
CA ASN A 53 4.64 -14.62 -0.29
C ASN A 53 5.42 -13.44 -0.93
N ALA A 54 5.13 -12.21 -0.54
CA ALA A 54 5.60 -11.01 -1.21
C ALA A 54 7.10 -10.82 -0.97
N LEU A 55 7.79 -10.54 -2.07
CA LEU A 55 9.24 -10.44 -2.08
C LEU A 55 9.68 -9.10 -1.46
N GLN A 56 10.64 -9.16 -0.54
CA GLN A 56 11.32 -7.97 0.02
C GLN A 56 11.87 -7.01 -1.03
N LYS A 57 12.13 -7.53 -2.23
CA LYS A 57 12.50 -6.74 -3.41
C LYS A 57 11.45 -5.70 -3.78
N VAL A 58 10.16 -5.96 -3.58
CA VAL A 58 9.07 -5.03 -3.91
C VAL A 58 9.15 -3.78 -3.03
N ALA A 59 9.21 -3.93 -1.71
CA ALA A 59 9.37 -2.82 -0.78
C ALA A 59 10.65 -1.99 -1.08
N ARG A 60 11.77 -2.68 -1.37
CA ARG A 60 13.02 -2.02 -1.75
C ARG A 60 12.92 -1.25 -3.07
N ASN A 61 12.16 -1.74 -4.04
CA ASN A 61 11.95 -1.04 -5.31
C ASN A 61 11.14 0.25 -5.10
N ILE A 62 10.12 0.22 -4.24
CA ILE A 62 9.35 1.42 -3.86
C ILE A 62 10.24 2.42 -3.12
N LEU A 63 11.06 1.96 -2.16
CA LEU A 63 12.02 2.82 -1.48
C LEU A 63 12.99 3.47 -2.47
N LYS A 64 13.56 2.69 -3.40
CA LYS A 64 14.44 3.21 -4.45
C LYS A 64 13.75 4.26 -5.31
N TYR A 65 12.48 4.02 -5.68
CA TYR A 65 11.69 5.01 -6.43
C TYR A 65 11.56 6.32 -5.64
N LEU A 66 11.20 6.26 -4.35
CA LEU A 66 11.05 7.45 -3.50
C LEU A 66 12.35 8.22 -3.33
N MET A 67 13.48 7.54 -3.13
CA MET A 67 14.79 8.21 -3.03
C MET A 67 15.17 8.93 -4.33
N VAL A 68 14.85 8.35 -5.49
CA VAL A 68 15.10 8.99 -6.80
C VAL A 68 14.14 10.16 -7.01
N GLU A 69 12.84 9.99 -6.74
CA GLU A 69 11.87 11.08 -6.82
C GLU A 69 12.25 12.24 -5.89
N ALA A 70 12.73 11.96 -4.68
CA ALA A 70 13.19 12.96 -3.72
C ALA A 70 14.32 13.81 -4.32
N ARG A 71 15.34 13.16 -4.90
CA ARG A 71 16.46 13.84 -5.55
C ARG A 71 16.01 14.72 -6.73
N GLU A 72 15.17 14.18 -7.61
CA GLU A 72 14.67 14.91 -8.78
C GLU A 72 13.79 16.11 -8.39
N ARG A 73 13.09 16.02 -7.25
CA ARG A 73 12.27 17.10 -6.68
C ARG A 73 13.03 18.00 -5.71
N LYS A 74 14.33 17.76 -5.48
CA LYS A 74 15.19 18.49 -4.53
C LYS A 74 14.67 18.45 -3.09
N GLN A 75 14.07 17.33 -2.71
CA GLN A 75 13.52 17.05 -1.39
C GLN A 75 14.55 16.24 -0.56
N THR A 76 15.65 16.89 -0.19
CA THR A 76 16.85 16.24 0.38
C THR A 76 16.57 15.43 1.65
N ASP A 77 15.57 15.84 2.43
CA ASP A 77 15.19 15.17 3.67
C ASP A 77 14.73 13.72 3.44
N PHE A 78 14.23 13.40 2.23
CA PHE A 78 13.70 12.08 1.90
C PHE A 78 14.67 11.22 1.08
N GLU A 79 15.91 11.67 0.87
CA GLU A 79 16.94 10.86 0.20
C GLU A 79 17.53 9.76 1.10
N SER A 80 17.30 9.80 2.42
CA SER A 80 17.82 8.82 3.37
C SER A 80 16.98 8.72 4.65
N GLY A 81 17.39 7.85 5.59
CA GLY A 81 16.72 7.68 6.88
C GLY A 81 15.49 6.78 6.87
N TRP A 82 15.25 6.06 5.76
CA TRP A 82 14.11 5.16 5.64
C TRP A 82 14.34 3.82 6.32
N ALA A 83 13.34 3.36 7.06
CA ALA A 83 13.28 2.00 7.59
C ALA A 83 12.34 1.14 6.75
N VAL A 84 12.71 -0.12 6.50
CA VAL A 84 11.83 -1.11 5.86
C VAL A 84 11.41 -2.12 6.93
N SER A 85 10.11 -2.22 7.18
CA SER A 85 9.54 -3.16 8.14
C SER A 85 8.59 -4.13 7.49
N TYR A 86 8.53 -5.32 8.05
CA TYR A 86 7.60 -6.37 7.67
C TYR A 86 6.76 -6.62 8.93
N ASP A 87 5.54 -6.12 8.95
CA ASP A 87 4.67 -6.31 10.12
C ASP A 87 4.28 -7.79 10.18
N GLU A 88 4.78 -8.50 11.19
CA GLU A 88 4.52 -9.94 11.38
C GLU A 88 3.09 -10.22 11.87
N ILE A 89 2.36 -9.20 12.32
CA ILE A 89 1.01 -9.34 12.89
C ILE A 89 0.00 -8.57 12.03
N ILE A 90 -0.35 -9.15 10.88
CA ILE A 90 -1.43 -8.67 10.03
C ILE A 90 -2.41 -9.80 9.71
N PRO A 91 -3.71 -9.53 9.53
CA PRO A 91 -4.70 -10.54 9.15
C PRO A 91 -4.30 -11.33 7.91
N GLN A 92 -4.20 -12.65 7.98
CA GLN A 92 -3.87 -13.48 6.82
C GLN A 92 -5.14 -14.02 6.16
N GLN A 93 -5.10 -14.21 4.85
CA GLN A 93 -6.13 -14.93 4.11
C GLN A 93 -5.91 -16.44 4.25
N THR A 94 -6.98 -17.22 4.12
CA THR A 94 -6.90 -18.69 4.16
C THR A 94 -7.39 -19.35 2.86
N ASN A 95 -7.44 -18.58 1.77
CA ASN A 95 -7.79 -19.03 0.43
C ASN A 95 -6.90 -18.33 -0.62
N GLU A 96 -7.23 -18.45 -1.91
CA GLU A 96 -6.41 -17.93 -3.01
C GLU A 96 -7.04 -16.72 -3.74
N ASN A 97 -8.24 -16.29 -3.36
CA ASN A 97 -9.02 -15.32 -4.15
C ASN A 97 -9.41 -14.03 -3.40
N ASP A 98 -9.02 -13.90 -2.12
CA ASP A 98 -9.32 -12.74 -1.31
C ASP A 98 -8.17 -11.72 -1.19
N CYS A 99 -6.99 -11.96 -1.75
CA CYS A 99 -5.82 -11.07 -1.64
C CYS A 99 -6.14 -9.61 -2.02
N GLY A 100 -6.92 -9.39 -3.09
CA GLY A 100 -7.39 -8.05 -3.46
C GLY A 100 -8.32 -7.41 -2.43
N VAL A 101 -9.17 -8.19 -1.75
CA VAL A 101 -10.06 -7.69 -0.69
C VAL A 101 -9.24 -7.32 0.56
N PHE A 102 -8.22 -8.11 0.89
CA PHE A 102 -7.28 -7.77 1.97
C PHE A 102 -6.52 -6.48 1.66
N VAL A 103 -5.99 -6.30 0.45
CA VAL A 103 -5.34 -5.04 0.02
C VAL A 103 -6.27 -3.84 0.18
N LEU A 104 -7.55 -3.96 -0.21
CA LEU A 104 -8.53 -2.90 -0.04
C LEU A 104 -8.85 -2.61 1.44
N GLU A 105 -9.01 -3.64 2.28
CA GLU A 105 -9.29 -3.46 3.70
C GLU A 105 -8.07 -2.90 4.47
N TYR A 106 -6.85 -3.36 4.16
CA TYR A 106 -5.62 -2.77 4.68
C TYR A 106 -5.53 -1.28 4.35
N SER A 107 -5.71 -0.94 3.06
CA SER A 107 -5.66 0.42 2.55
C SER A 107 -6.66 1.31 3.26
N ARG A 108 -7.90 0.84 3.38
CA ARG A 108 -8.98 1.55 4.08
C ARG A 108 -8.60 1.82 5.54
N ARG A 109 -8.16 0.80 6.26
CA ARG A 109 -7.85 0.93 7.69
C ARG A 109 -6.67 1.86 7.92
N LEU A 110 -5.63 1.77 7.11
CA LEU A 110 -4.48 2.69 7.18
C LEU A 110 -4.90 4.14 6.87
N ALA A 111 -5.68 4.36 5.81
CA ALA A 111 -6.14 5.70 5.44
C ALA A 111 -7.09 6.33 6.48
N LEU A 112 -7.79 5.51 7.26
CA LEU A 112 -8.68 5.94 8.34
C LEU A 112 -8.02 5.84 9.73
N GLU A 113 -6.72 5.59 9.80
CA GLU A 113 -5.95 5.45 11.06
C GLU A 113 -6.55 4.41 12.02
N LYS A 114 -7.12 3.33 11.47
CA LYS A 114 -7.71 2.21 12.23
C LYS A 114 -6.74 1.02 12.29
N PRO A 115 -6.74 0.26 13.40
CA PRO A 115 -5.93 -0.94 13.52
C PRO A 115 -6.39 -2.02 12.55
N GLN A 116 -5.49 -2.92 12.16
CA GLN A 116 -5.76 -4.07 11.29
C GLN A 116 -6.50 -5.21 12.03
N GLN A 117 -7.65 -4.87 12.61
CA GLN A 117 -8.51 -5.78 13.37
C GLN A 117 -9.65 -6.29 12.49
N PHE A 118 -9.34 -7.29 11.67
CA PHE A 118 -10.30 -8.10 10.93
C PHE A 118 -9.71 -9.48 10.65
N SER A 119 -10.50 -10.36 10.07
CA SER A 119 -10.07 -11.72 9.75
C SER A 119 -10.70 -12.19 8.43
N GLN A 120 -10.27 -13.37 7.98
CA GLN A 120 -10.90 -14.08 6.87
C GLN A 120 -12.43 -14.25 7.02
N LYS A 121 -12.93 -14.37 8.27
CA LYS A 121 -14.37 -14.54 8.54
C LYS A 121 -15.20 -13.31 8.17
N ASP A 122 -14.57 -12.13 8.15
CA ASP A 122 -15.24 -10.86 7.88
C ASP A 122 -15.35 -10.57 6.37
N ILE A 123 -14.58 -11.29 5.54
CA ILE A 123 -14.46 -11.03 4.10
C ILE A 123 -15.80 -11.04 3.35
N PRO A 124 -16.76 -11.95 3.62
CA PRO A 124 -18.08 -11.87 2.98
C PRO A 124 -18.83 -10.56 3.30
N LYS A 125 -18.75 -10.04 4.54
CA LYS A 125 -19.35 -8.74 4.93
C LYS A 125 -18.58 -7.60 4.26
N ILE A 126 -17.25 -7.66 4.24
CA ILE A 126 -16.39 -6.65 3.60
C ILE A 126 -16.65 -6.56 2.09
N ARG A 127 -16.79 -7.68 1.38
CA ARG A 127 -17.14 -7.71 -0.05
C ARG A 127 -18.48 -7.01 -0.34
N LYS A 128 -19.51 -7.30 0.47
CA LYS A 128 -20.81 -6.61 0.37
C LYS A 128 -20.69 -5.12 0.63
N ARG A 129 -19.87 -4.71 1.61
CA ARG A 129 -19.59 -3.30 1.89
C ARG A 129 -18.90 -2.63 0.71
N ILE A 130 -17.82 -3.20 0.18
CA ILE A 130 -17.09 -2.67 -0.98
C ILE A 130 -18.04 -2.48 -2.17
N TYR A 131 -18.87 -3.49 -2.47
CA TYR A 131 -19.87 -3.39 -3.55
C TYR A 131 -20.78 -2.17 -3.33
N LYS A 132 -21.34 -2.01 -2.13
CA LYS A 132 -22.20 -0.88 -1.80
C LYS A 132 -21.47 0.46 -1.90
N GLU A 133 -20.26 0.56 -1.36
CA GLU A 133 -19.43 1.77 -1.39
C GLU A 133 -19.07 2.20 -2.82
N LEU A 134 -18.86 1.23 -3.72
CA LEU A 134 -18.65 1.48 -5.14
C LEU A 134 -19.92 1.94 -5.85
N CYS A 135 -21.08 1.33 -5.54
CA CYS A 135 -22.37 1.76 -6.09
C CYS A 135 -22.75 3.18 -5.65
N ASP A 136 -22.49 3.50 -4.38
CA ASP A 136 -22.87 4.77 -3.78
C ASP A 136 -21.79 5.86 -3.97
N CYS A 137 -20.62 5.50 -4.52
CA CYS A 137 -19.43 6.36 -4.65
C CYS A 137 -19.02 7.03 -3.32
N ALA A 138 -19.24 6.34 -2.19
CA ALA A 138 -19.02 6.86 -0.85
C ALA A 138 -18.52 5.78 0.11
N LEU A 139 -17.64 6.14 1.04
CA LEU A 139 -17.22 5.23 2.11
C LEU A 139 -18.27 5.22 3.22
N HIS A 140 -18.66 4.04 3.67
CA HIS A 140 -19.68 3.86 4.70
C HIS A 140 -19.01 3.45 6.00
N GLU A 141 -19.39 4.05 7.13
CA GLU A 141 -18.89 3.60 8.42
C GLU A 141 -19.34 2.16 8.71
N GLN A 142 -18.50 1.41 9.43
CA GLN A 142 -18.90 0.08 9.89
C GLN A 142 -20.01 0.25 10.92
N GLY A 143 -21.24 -0.11 10.55
CA GLY A 143 -22.29 -0.47 11.51
C GLY A 143 -22.06 -1.83 12.13
#